data_AF-A0A9E1CMU8-F1
#
_entry.id   AF-A0A9E1CMU8-F1
#
_cell.length_a   1.000
_cell.length_b   1.000
_cell.length_c   1.000
_cell.angle_alpha   90.00
_cell.angle_beta   90.00
_cell.angle_gamma   90.00
#
_symmetry.space_group_name_H-M   'P 1'
#
loop_
_entity.id
_entity.type
_entity.pdbx_description
1 polymer ?
#
loop_
_entity_poly.entity_id
_entity_poly.type
_entity_poly.pdbx_seq_one_letter_code
_entity_poly.pdbx_strand_id
1 'polypeptide(L)' 'MQNKKYLELDALAAPNGYVVPPTKEDLAYVVHFRKTCQRYQIDFAKADPDERDFVIRMAEKTFLQKRA' A
#
# COMPACT_ATOMS: atom_id res chain seq x y z
N MET A 1 15.59 -28.99 -16.16
CA MET A 1 16.50 -27.97 -15.59
C MET A 1 16.23 -26.61 -16.23
N GLN A 2 15.24 -25.85 -15.75
CA GLN A 2 14.82 -24.54 -16.32
C GLN A 2 14.78 -23.40 -15.29
N ASN A 3 15.43 -23.55 -14.13
CA ASN A 3 15.34 -22.58 -13.03
C ASN A 3 16.56 -21.67 -12.83
N LYS A 4 17.68 -21.89 -13.54
CA LYS A 4 18.88 -21.08 -13.36
C LYS A 4 18.72 -19.67 -13.93
N LYS A 5 18.06 -19.54 -15.08
CA LYS A 5 17.84 -18.26 -15.77
C LYS A 5 16.98 -17.28 -14.94
N TYR A 6 15.95 -17.78 -14.24
CA TYR A 6 15.09 -16.94 -13.40
C TYR A 6 15.79 -16.53 -12.10
N LEU A 7 16.61 -17.40 -11.53
CA LEU A 7 17.38 -17.12 -10.32
C LEU A 7 18.43 -16.01 -10.55
N GLU A 8 19.04 -16.00 -11.73
CA GLU A 8 19.98 -14.94 -12.15
C GLU A 8 19.27 -13.60 -12.36
N LEU A 9 18.04 -13.60 -12.91
CA LEU A 9 17.23 -12.39 -13.06
C LEU A 9 16.81 -11.80 -11.70
N ASP A 10 16.41 -12.64 -10.75
CA ASP A 10 16.10 -12.21 -9.38
C ASP A 10 17.34 -11.63 -8.67
N ALA A 11 18.51 -12.25 -8.86
CA ALA A 11 19.77 -11.75 -8.31
C ALA A 11 20.18 -10.39 -8.92
N LEU A 12 19.87 -10.14 -10.19
CA LEU A 12 20.07 -8.85 -10.85
C LEU A 12 19.06 -7.78 -10.40
N ALA A 13 17.85 -8.19 -10.04
CA ALA A 13 16.84 -7.31 -9.43
C ALA A 13 17.07 -7.08 -7.93
N ALA A 14 17.91 -7.88 -7.27
CA ALA A 14 18.14 -7.82 -5.83
C ALA A 14 18.81 -6.53 -5.29
N PRO A 15 19.78 -5.88 -5.97
CA PRO A 15 20.45 -4.70 -5.44
C PRO A 15 19.52 -3.49 -5.37
N ASN A 16 18.61 -3.38 -6.35
CA ASN A 16 17.56 -2.39 -6.43
C ASN A 16 16.26 -3.16 -6.64
N GLY A 17 15.68 -3.70 -5.57
CA GLY A 17 14.42 -4.44 -5.62
C GLY A 17 13.43 -3.75 -6.57
N TYR A 18 12.75 -4.52 -7.41
CA TYR A 18 11.80 -4.01 -8.42
C TYR A 18 10.74 -3.07 -7.81
N VAL A 19 10.53 -3.18 -6.50
CA VAL A 19 9.69 -2.31 -5.69
C VAL A 19 10.58 -1.52 -4.73
N VAL A 20 10.50 -0.18 -4.84
CA VAL A 20 11.15 0.73 -3.90
C VAL A 20 10.64 0.43 -2.48
N PRO A 21 11.53 0.24 -1.48
CA PRO A 21 11.10 0.04 -0.11
C PRO A 21 10.20 1.19 0.36
N PRO A 22 9.12 0.90 1.11
CA PRO A 22 8.21 1.94 1.58
C PRO A 22 8.97 2.92 2.48
N THR A 23 8.77 4.21 2.21
CA THR A 23 9.32 5.30 3.02
C THR A 23 8.60 5.37 4.38
N LYS A 24 9.14 6.17 5.31
CA LYS A 24 8.47 6.43 6.59
C LYS A 24 7.08 7.04 6.40
N GLU A 25 6.90 7.86 5.36
CA GLU A 25 5.62 8.48 5.01
C GLU A 25 4.61 7.45 4.52
N ASP A 26 5.05 6.50 3.69
CA ASP A 26 4.20 5.40 3.21
C ASP A 26 3.71 4.53 4.37
N LEU A 27 4.61 4.21 5.31
CA LEU A 27 4.25 3.46 6.52
C LEU A 27 3.24 4.23 7.38
N ALA A 28 3.43 5.54 7.56
CA ALA A 28 2.51 6.39 8.30
C ALA A 28 1.13 6.46 7.62
N TYR A 29 1.10 6.54 6.28
CA TYR A 29 -0.13 6.50 5.50
C TYR A 29 -0.87 5.16 5.68
N VAL A 30 -0.18 4.02 5.61
CA VAL A 30 -0.80 2.70 5.80
C VAL A 30 -1.46 2.57 7.18
N VAL A 31 -0.82 3.08 8.23
CA VAL A 31 -1.42 3.09 9.59
C VAL A 31 -2.66 3.98 9.64
N HIS A 32 -2.61 5.17 9.02
CA HIS A 32 -3.75 6.09 8.96
C HIS A 32 -4.90 5.53 8.12
N PHE A 33 -4.59 4.89 7.00
CA PHE A 33 -5.55 4.20 6.13
C PHE A 33 -6.30 3.11 6.89
N ARG A 34 -5.57 2.23 7.62
CA ARG A 34 -6.19 1.19 8.45
C ARG A 34 -7.14 1.75 9.51
N LYS A 35 -6.75 2.86 10.17
CA LYS A 35 -7.64 3.57 11.12
C LYS A 35 -8.89 4.12 10.45
N THR A 36 -8.77 4.56 9.19
CA THR A 36 -9.90 5.07 8.40
C THR A 36 -10.86 3.93 8.06
N CYS A 37 -10.36 2.77 7.63
CA CYS A 37 -11.17 1.57 7.45
C CYS A 37 -11.95 1.21 8.73
N GLN A 38 -11.26 1.19 9.87
CA GLN A 38 -11.87 0.90 11.17
C GLN A 38 -12.94 1.92 11.58
N ARG A 39 -12.69 3.21 11.33
CA ARG A 39 -13.63 4.30 11.63
C ARG A 39 -14.96 4.12 10.91
N TYR A 40 -14.94 3.66 9.67
CA TYR A 40 -16.13 3.44 8.85
C TYR A 40 -16.62 1.99 8.87
N GLN A 41 -15.99 1.10 9.64
CA GLN A 41 -16.30 -0.32 9.73
C GLN A 41 -16.25 -1.05 8.38
N ILE A 42 -15.33 -0.64 7.49
CA ILE A 42 -15.18 -1.22 6.16
C ILE A 42 -14.02 -2.21 6.16
N ASP A 43 -14.32 -3.48 5.86
CA ASP A 43 -13.31 -4.49 5.56
C ASP A 43 -12.85 -4.33 4.11
N PHE A 44 -11.74 -3.64 3.90
CA PHE A 44 -11.23 -3.34 2.55
C PHE A 44 -11.03 -4.59 1.67
N ALA A 45 -10.76 -5.76 2.26
CA ALA A 45 -10.59 -6.99 1.51
C ALA A 45 -11.90 -7.52 0.90
N LYS A 46 -13.03 -7.28 1.58
CA LYS A 46 -14.38 -7.73 1.18
C LYS A 46 -15.24 -6.61 0.59
N ALA A 47 -14.80 -5.37 0.76
CA ALA A 47 -15.49 -4.19 0.31
C ALA A 47 -15.70 -4.19 -1.21
N ASP A 48 -16.85 -3.66 -1.63
CA ASP A 48 -17.14 -3.40 -3.03
C ASP A 48 -16.30 -2.20 -3.57
N PRO A 49 -16.28 -1.96 -4.89
CA PRO A 49 -15.51 -0.87 -5.47
C PRO A 49 -15.86 0.52 -4.91
N ASP A 50 -17.12 0.77 -4.57
CA ASP A 50 -17.58 2.07 -4.09
C ASP A 50 -17.13 2.31 -2.64
N GLU A 51 -17.26 1.29 -1.79
CA GLU A 51 -16.74 1.30 -0.42
C GLU A 51 -15.21 1.50 -0.38
N ARG A 52 -14.49 0.85 -1.31
CA ARG A 52 -13.03 1.03 -1.44
C ARG A 52 -12.67 2.46 -1.83
N ASP A 53 -13.30 3.00 -2.87
CA ASP A 53 -13.05 4.37 -3.33
C ASP A 53 -13.39 5.38 -2.23
N PHE A 54 -14.50 5.16 -1.51
CA PHE A 54 -14.88 5.99 -0.37
C PHE A 54 -13.78 6.03 0.71
N VAL A 55 -13.28 4.87 1.16
CA VAL A 55 -12.25 4.83 2.21
C VAL A 55 -10.93 5.45 1.75
N ILE A 56 -10.54 5.24 0.49
CA ILE A 56 -9.34 5.86 -0.11
C ILE A 56 -9.47 7.38 -0.07
N ARG A 57 -10.56 7.94 -0.60
CA ARG A 57 -10.78 9.40 -0.60
C ARG A 57 -10.80 9.97 0.81
N MET A 58 -11.42 9.28 1.77
CA MET A 58 -11.46 9.73 3.16
C MET A 58 -10.09 9.67 3.83
N ALA A 59 -9.30 8.64 3.56
CA ALA A 59 -7.94 8.52 4.07
C ALA A 59 -7.03 9.61 3.50
N GLU A 60 -7.07 9.84 2.19
CA GLU A 60 -6.29 10.87 1.50
C GLU A 60 -6.63 12.28 2.00
N LYS A 61 -7.93 12.63 2.03
CA LYS A 61 -8.39 13.94 2.50
C LYS A 61 -7.91 14.22 3.92
N THR A 62 -8.07 13.26 4.83
CA THR A 62 -7.70 13.44 6.24
C THR A 62 -6.20 13.35 6.49
N PHE A 63 -5.45 12.64 5.65
CA PHE A 63 -3.99 12.57 5.76
C PHE A 63 -3.34 13.86 5.26
N LEU A 64 -3.78 14.39 4.11
CA LEU A 64 -3.29 15.65 3.57
C LEU A 64 -3.61 16.84 4.48
N GLN A 65 -4.80 16.87 5.08
CA GLN A 65 -5.17 17.89 6.06
C GLN A 65 -4.31 17.88 7.33
N LYS A 66 -3.70 16.75 7.71
CA LYS A 66 -2.77 16.69 8.85
C LYS A 66 -1.35 17.15 8.51
N ARG A 67 -1.04 17.31 7.22
CA ARG A 67 0.27 17.81 6.75
C ARG A 67 0.29 19.33 6.58
N ALA A 68 -0.87 19.96 6.41
CA ALA A 68 -1.05 21.42 6.30
C ALA A 68 -1.18 22.07 7.68
#